data_AF-A0A2N5FHZ6-F1
#
_entry.id   AF-A0A2N5FHZ6-F1
#
_cell.length_a   1.000
_cell.length_b   1.000
_cell.length_c   1.000
_cell.angle_alpha   90.00
_cell.angle_beta   90.00
_cell.angle_gamma   90.00
#
_symmetry.space_group_name_H-M   'P 1'
#
loop_
_entity.id
_entity.type
_entity.pdbx_description
1 polymer ?
#
loop_
_entity_poly.entity_id
_entity_poly.type
_entity_poly.pdbx_seq_one_letter_code
_entity_poly.pdbx_strand_id
1 'polypeptide(L)'
;MKYAFILLAVVNVFDAFLTVAGLQLHVISEANPIMKWLYEVHPLIFIGFKLSFSLFLYMFIQFKCLPATNAVKFVSYIALIAYAIVLFMHAIWLKGILI
;
A
#
# COMPACT_ATOMS: atom_id res chain seq x y z
N MET A 1 -10.11 -11.33 9.93
CA MET A 1 -8.78 -10.81 10.31
C MET A 1 -7.65 -11.36 9.45
N LYS A 2 -7.39 -12.67 9.44
CA LYS A 2 -6.36 -13.26 8.55
C LYS A 2 -6.51 -12.81 7.08
N TYR A 3 -7.71 -12.94 6.52
CA TYR A 3 -7.98 -12.50 5.14
C TYR A 3 -7.79 -10.99 4.93
N ALA A 4 -8.16 -10.16 5.90
CA ALA A 4 -7.94 -8.71 5.81
C ALA A 4 -6.44 -8.37 5.77
N PHE A 5 -5.62 -9.05 6.58
CA PHE A 5 -4.17 -8.85 6.58
C PHE A 5 -3.54 -9.33 5.27
N ILE A 6 -3.97 -10.49 4.74
CA ILE A 6 -3.53 -10.98 3.42
C ILE A 6 -3.89 -9.97 2.33
N LEU A 7 -5.13 -9.50 2.31
CA LEU A 7 -5.61 -8.55 1.31
C LEU A 7 -4.86 -7.22 1.40
N LEU A 8 -4.66 -6.68 2.61
CA LEU A 8 -3.85 -5.47 2.83
C LEU A 8 -2.41 -5.68 2.36
N ALA A 9 -1.79 -6.81 2.66
CA ALA A 9 -0.42 -7.10 2.26
C ALA A 9 -0.27 -7.14 0.73
N VAL A 10 -1.21 -7.81 0.04
CA VAL A 10 -1.23 -7.90 -1.42
C VAL A 10 -1.49 -6.54 -2.05
N VAL A 11 -2.52 -5.82 -1.57
CA VAL A 11 -2.88 -4.52 -2.14
C VAL A 11 -1.78 -3.48 -1.91
N ASN A 12 -1.11 -3.50 -0.76
CA ASN A 12 0.03 -2.62 -0.50
C ASN A 12 1.25 -2.91 -1.41
N VAL A 13 1.45 -4.17 -1.82
CA VAL A 13 2.49 -4.52 -2.81
C VAL A 13 2.14 -3.89 -4.16
N PHE A 14 0.90 -4.06 -4.63
CA PHE A 14 0.45 -3.44 -5.88
C PHE A 14 0.54 -1.91 -5.83
N ASP A 15 0.06 -1.30 -4.74
CA ASP A 15 0.14 0.14 -4.49
C ASP A 15 1.58 0.65 -4.58
N ALA A 16 2.56 -0.06 -4.00
CA ALA A 16 3.96 0.34 -4.08
C ALA A 16 4.48 0.42 -5.52
N PHE A 17 4.22 -0.61 -6.34
CA PHE A 17 4.66 -0.64 -7.74
C PHE A 17 3.91 0.38 -8.60
N LEU A 18 2.59 0.48 -8.44
CA LEU A 18 1.78 1.43 -9.19
C LEU A 18 2.11 2.88 -8.83
N THR A 19 2.41 3.17 -7.56
CA THR A 19 2.83 4.51 -7.15
C THR A 19 4.17 4.87 -7.78
N VAL A 20 5.16 3.98 -7.74
CA VAL A 20 6.46 4.24 -8.38
C VAL A 20 6.32 4.40 -9.89
N ALA A 21 5.53 3.56 -10.56
CA ALA A 21 5.27 3.71 -11.99
C ALA A 21 4.63 5.07 -12.31
N GLY A 22 3.61 5.47 -11.55
CA GLY A 22 2.95 6.76 -11.74
C GLY A 22 3.88 7.96 -11.48
N LEU A 23 4.74 7.88 -10.47
CA LEU A 23 5.72 8.92 -10.15
C LEU A 23 6.80 9.03 -11.24
N GLN A 24 7.30 7.91 -11.76
CA GLN A 24 8.29 7.87 -12.83
C GLN A 24 7.74 8.40 -14.16
N LEU A 25 6.45 8.19 -14.42
CA LEU A 25 5.76 8.73 -15.58
C LEU A 25 5.29 10.17 -15.40
N HIS A 26 5.52 10.77 -14.21
CA HIS A 26 5.09 12.12 -13.85
C HIS A 26 3.57 12.38 -13.97
N VAL A 27 2.75 11.32 -13.88
CA VAL A 27 1.28 11.39 -14.00
C VAL A 27 0.56 11.54 -12.66
N ILE A 28 1.24 11.21 -11.56
CA ILE A 28 0.75 11.42 -10.19
C ILE A 28 1.82 12.10 -9.34
N SER A 29 1.42 12.62 -8.19
CA SER A 29 2.32 13.09 -7.14
C SER A 29 2.04 12.35 -5.84
N GLU A 30 3.08 12.16 -5.01
CA GLU A 30 2.94 11.51 -3.71
C GLU A 30 2.41 12.51 -2.69
N ALA A 31 1.22 12.23 -2.16
CA ALA A 31 0.54 13.08 -1.20
C ALA A 31 1.10 12.91 0.22
N ASN A 32 1.66 11.75 0.54
CA ASN A 32 2.25 11.49 1.84
C ASN A 32 3.66 12.11 1.94
N PRO A 33 3.90 13.11 2.79
CA PRO A 33 5.19 13.81 2.86
C PRO A 33 6.38 12.89 3.20
N ILE A 34 6.16 11.88 4.06
CA ILE A 34 7.19 10.92 4.45
C ILE A 34 7.56 10.04 3.26
N MET A 35 6.54 9.50 2.57
CA MET A 35 6.77 8.67 1.39
C MET A 35 7.40 9.45 0.25
N LYS A 36 7.00 10.71 0.06
CA LYS A 36 7.61 11.62 -0.92
C LYS A 36 9.10 11.78 -0.64
N TRP A 37 9.47 12.07 0.60
CA TRP A 37 10.87 12.17 1.01
C TRP A 37 11.64 10.86 0.77
N LEU A 38 11.09 9.70 1.13
CA LEU A 38 11.72 8.40 0.86
C LEU A 38 11.95 8.16 -0.64
N TYR A 39 10.99 8.55 -1.48
CA TYR A 39 11.10 8.44 -2.94
C TYR A 39 12.19 9.36 -3.49
N GLU A 40 12.26 10.60 -2.99
CA GLU A 40 13.29 11.59 -3.37
C GLU A 40 14.70 11.13 -2.99
N VAL A 41 14.87 10.40 -1.88
CA VAL A 41 16.16 9.77 -1.54
C VAL A 41 16.49 8.65 -2.53
N HIS A 42 15.60 7.66 -2.67
CA HIS A 42 15.76 6.60 -3.67
C HIS A 42 14.46 5.79 -3.85
N PRO A 43 14.02 5.50 -5.10
CA PRO A 43 12.80 4.72 -5.35
C PRO A 43 12.79 3.33 -4.70
N LEU A 44 13.95 2.66 -4.60
CA LEU A 44 14.03 1.36 -3.90
C LEU A 44 13.80 1.47 -2.39
N ILE A 45 14.16 2.59 -1.75
CA ILE A 45 13.91 2.80 -0.33
C ILE A 45 12.40 2.99 -0.10
N PHE A 46 11.73 3.74 -0.97
CA PHE A 46 10.27 3.86 -0.99
C PHE A 46 9.59 2.50 -1.07
N ILE A 47 9.99 1.66 -2.04
CA ILE A 47 9.41 0.32 -2.23
C ILE A 47 9.72 -0.55 -1.01
N GLY A 48 10.97 -0.60 -0.56
CA GLY A 48 11.38 -1.40 0.59
C GLY A 48 10.60 -1.05 1.85
N PHE A 49 10.39 0.25 2.10
CA PHE A 49 9.60 0.71 3.23
C PHE A 49 8.14 0.26 3.13
N LYS A 50 7.48 0.43 1.96
CA LYS A 50 6.11 -0.08 1.77
C LYS A 50 6.04 -1.60 1.92
N LEU A 51 6.95 -2.35 1.30
CA LEU A 51 6.97 -3.81 1.38
C LEU A 51 7.22 -4.34 2.80
N SER A 52 7.91 -3.57 3.65
CA SER A 52 8.07 -3.93 5.06
C SER A 52 6.72 -4.06 5.78
N PHE A 53 5.72 -3.24 5.46
CA PHE A 53 4.37 -3.37 6.02
C PHE A 53 3.70 -4.68 5.59
N SER A 54 3.80 -5.05 4.32
CA SER A 54 3.29 -6.34 3.83
C SER A 54 3.99 -7.51 4.50
N LEU A 55 5.30 -7.41 4.72
CA LEU A 55 6.08 -8.40 5.46
C LEU A 55 5.60 -8.53 6.90
N PHE A 56 5.40 -7.41 7.61
CA PHE A 56 4.90 -7.44 9.00
C PHE A 56 3.49 -8.04 9.09
N LEU A 57 2.58 -7.67 8.18
CA LEU A 57 1.24 -8.26 8.11
C LEU A 57 1.31 -9.78 7.89
N TYR A 58 2.20 -10.24 7.00
CA TYR A 58 2.43 -11.65 6.78
C TYR A 58 3.03 -12.35 8.02
N MET A 59 4.00 -11.73 8.69
CA MET A 59 4.60 -12.25 9.92
C MET A 59 3.56 -12.42 11.04
N PHE A 60 2.64 -11.47 11.23
CA PHE A 60 1.56 -11.63 12.21
C PHE A 60 0.68 -12.86 11.94
N ILE A 61 0.46 -13.19 10.68
CA ILE A 61 -0.26 -14.41 10.29
C ILE A 61 0.59 -15.65 10.57
N GLN A 62 1.85 -15.65 10.15
CA GLN A 62 2.74 -16.82 10.24
C GLN A 62 3.03 -17.21 11.69
N PHE A 63 3.30 -16.24 12.55
CA PHE A 63 3.54 -16.47 13.98
C PHE A 63 2.24 -16.63 14.79
N LYS A 64 1.06 -16.61 14.14
CA LYS A 64 -0.26 -16.66 14.77
C LYS A 64 -0.49 -15.57 15.83
N CYS A 65 0.28 -14.48 15.77
CA CYS A 65 0.18 -13.30 16.64
C CYS A 65 -0.85 -12.30 16.12
N LEU A 66 -2.00 -12.78 15.64
CA LEU A 66 -3.05 -11.92 15.11
C LEU A 66 -3.74 -11.18 16.26
N PRO A 67 -3.71 -9.85 16.31
CA PRO A 67 -4.40 -9.12 17.37
C PRO A 67 -5.91 -9.34 17.26
N ALA A 68 -6.53 -9.81 18.34
CA ALA A 68 -7.96 -10.10 18.37
C ALA A 68 -8.82 -8.90 18.79
N THR A 69 -8.20 -7.76 19.16
CA THR A 69 -8.89 -6.58 19.67
C THR A 69 -9.75 -5.92 18.60
N ASN A 70 -10.93 -5.42 18.98
CA ASN A 70 -11.85 -4.75 18.06
C ASN A 70 -11.23 -3.51 17.40
N ALA A 71 -10.32 -2.82 18.10
CA ALA A 71 -9.55 -1.70 17.54
C ALA A 71 -8.75 -2.11 16.30
N VAL A 72 -8.00 -3.22 16.36
CA VAL A 72 -7.21 -3.68 15.20
C VAL A 72 -8.11 -4.13 14.06
N LYS A 73 -9.25 -4.76 14.37
CA LYS A 73 -10.25 -5.09 13.33
C LYS A 73 -10.74 -3.84 12.61
N PHE A 74 -11.16 -2.84 13.38
CA PHE A 74 -11.66 -1.57 12.86
C PHE A 74 -10.62 -0.86 11.98
N VAL A 75 -9.39 -0.70 12.48
CA VAL A 75 -8.29 -0.08 11.73
C VAL A 75 -8.00 -0.84 10.44
N SER A 76 -8.00 -2.19 10.47
CA SER A 76 -7.74 -2.99 9.27
C SER A 76 -8.82 -2.80 8.20
N TYR A 77 -10.09 -2.70 8.58
CA TYR A 77 -11.17 -2.46 7.63
C TYR A 77 -11.14 -1.04 7.07
N ILE A 78 -10.83 -0.03 7.91
CA ILE A 78 -10.61 1.34 7.41
C ILE A 78 -9.46 1.37 6.41
N ALA A 79 -8.35 0.70 6.72
CA ALA A 79 -7.21 0.61 5.81
C ALA A 79 -7.61 -0.03 4.48
N LEU A 80 -8.42 -1.09 4.47
CA LEU A 80 -8.92 -1.71 3.25
C LEU A 80 -9.76 -0.75 2.40
N ILE A 81 -10.63 0.05 3.03
CA ILE A 81 -11.43 1.05 2.32
C ILE A 81 -10.51 2.13 1.72
N ALA A 82 -9.54 2.62 2.48
CA ALA A 82 -8.56 3.59 1.99
C ALA A 82 -7.77 3.05 0.80
N TYR A 83 -7.29 1.81 0.89
CA TYR A 83 -6.60 1.15 -0.22
C TYR A 83 -7.49 0.92 -1.44
N ALA A 84 -8.78 0.64 -1.26
CA ALA A 84 -9.71 0.54 -2.39
C ALA A 84 -9.86 1.88 -3.13
N ILE A 85 -9.91 3.00 -2.40
CA ILE A 85 -9.93 4.35 -2.98
C ILE A 85 -8.63 4.62 -3.75
N VAL A 86 -7.47 4.31 -3.17
CA VAL A 86 -6.17 4.54 -3.82
C VAL A 86 -6.02 3.67 -5.07
N LEU A 87 -6.41 2.39 -5.03
CA LEU A 87 -6.41 1.53 -6.22
C LEU A 87 -7.35 2.05 -7.31
N PHE A 88 -8.51 2.60 -6.95
CA PHE A 88 -9.40 3.23 -7.91
C PHE A 88 -8.74 4.46 -8.57
N MET A 89 -8.03 5.28 -7.80
CA MET A 89 -7.22 6.37 -8.36
C MET A 89 -6.16 5.85 -9.32
N HIS A 90 -5.53 4.70 -9.03
CA HIS A 90 -4.60 4.07 -9.96
C HIS A 90 -5.25 3.66 -11.28
N ALA A 91 -6.44 3.06 -11.22
CA ALA A 91 -7.18 2.67 -12.41
C ALA A 91 -7.51 3.86 -13.33
N ILE A 92 -7.79 5.03 -12.75
CA ILE A 92 -8.11 6.25 -13.51
C ILE A 92 -6.91 6.73 -14.34
N TRP A 93 -5.74 6.91 -13.73
CA TRP A 93 -4.58 7.43 -14.46
C TRP A 93 -3.98 6.39 -15.41
N LEU A 94 -4.02 5.10 -15.06
CA LEU A 94 -3.61 4.02 -15.97
C LEU A 94 -4.44 4.05 -17.25
N LYS A 95 -5.76 4.21 -17.13
CA LYS A 95 -6.64 4.37 -18.29
C LYS A 95 -6.25 5.60 -19.14
N GLY A 96 -5.85 6.69 -18.50
CA GLY A 96 -5.41 7.92 -19.19
C GLY A 96 -4.11 7.78 -19.99
N ILE A 97 -3.28 6.77 -19.73
CA ILE A 97 -2.06 6.50 -20.51
C ILE A 97 -2.34 5.58 -21.71
N LEU A 98 -3.33 4.69 -21.58
CA LEU A 98 -3.67 3.67 -22.57
C LEU A 98 -4.53 4.21 -23.73
N ILE A 99 -4.97 5.46 -23.68
CA ILE A 99 -5.81 6.15 -24.68
C ILE A 99 -5.00 7.29 -25.28
#